data_AF-A0A1H1U9R3-F1
#
_entry.id   AF-A0A1H1U9R3-F1
#
_cell.length_a   1.000
_cell.length_b   1.000
_cell.length_c   1.000
_cell.angle_alpha   90.00
_cell.angle_beta   90.00
_cell.angle_gamma   90.00
#
_symmetry.space_group_name_H-M   'P 1'
#
loop_
_entity.id
_entity.type
_entity.pdbx_description
1 polymer ?
#
loop_
_entity_poly.entity_id
_entity_poly.type
_entity_poly.pdbx_seq_one_letter_code
_entity_poly.pdbx_strand_id
1 'polypeptide(L)'
;MRTKTSAALLSSALKLASHAAMGVAMGLVFVIVLTRFDPAGIMTLISDSSSPQTPLILFEAAVVLSFAVGATLTGLVFMMTEDS
;
A
#
# COMPACT_ATOMS: atom_id res chain seq x y z
N MET A 1 -13.06 16.94 -29.86
CA MET A 1 -13.64 16.14 -28.76
C MET A 1 -12.68 15.08 -28.17
N ARG A 2 -11.76 14.47 -28.93
CA ARG A 2 -10.92 13.33 -28.49
C ARG A 2 -9.86 13.61 -27.40
N THR A 3 -9.39 14.86 -27.25
CA THR A 3 -8.39 15.25 -26.23
C THR A 3 -8.97 15.31 -24.81
N LYS A 4 -10.27 15.58 -24.67
CA LYS A 4 -10.94 15.73 -23.38
C LYS A 4 -11.06 14.40 -22.62
N THR A 5 -11.25 13.29 -23.35
CA THR A 5 -11.34 11.93 -22.80
C THR A 5 -10.00 11.43 -22.26
N SER A 6 -8.90 11.72 -22.98
CA SER A 6 -7.55 11.31 -22.56
C SER A 6 -7.12 12.03 -21.28
N ALA A 7 -7.44 13.32 -21.14
CA ALA A 7 -7.11 14.09 -19.95
C ALA A 7 -7.92 13.63 -18.72
N ALA A 8 -9.19 13.30 -18.89
CA ALA A 8 -10.03 12.78 -17.81
C ALA A 8 -9.51 11.43 -17.28
N LEU A 9 -9.18 10.49 -18.18
CA LEU A 9 -8.61 9.20 -17.82
C LEU A 9 -7.27 9.35 -17.08
N LEU A 10 -6.43 10.28 -17.52
CA LEU A 10 -5.14 10.55 -16.88
C LEU A 10 -5.32 11.15 -15.48
N SER A 11 -6.31 12.03 -15.29
CA SER A 11 -6.68 12.56 -13.98
C SER A 11 -7.19 11.47 -13.04
N SER A 12 -8.06 10.58 -13.52
CA SER A 12 -8.55 9.44 -12.77
C SER A 12 -7.43 8.48 -12.38
N ALA A 13 -6.52 8.16 -13.32
CA ALA A 13 -5.35 7.34 -13.03
C ALA A 13 -4.45 7.99 -11.97
N LEU A 14 -4.26 9.31 -12.01
CA LEU A 14 -3.46 10.02 -11.04
C LEU A 14 -4.09 10.05 -9.63
N LYS A 15 -5.42 10.22 -9.55
CA LYS A 15 -6.17 10.09 -8.28
C LYS A 15 -6.07 8.68 -7.69
N LEU A 16 -6.12 7.66 -8.54
CA LEU A 16 -5.98 6.28 -8.09
C LEU A 16 -4.54 5.99 -7.63
N ALA A 17 -3.55 6.50 -8.36
CA ALA A 17 -2.14 6.42 -7.99
C ALA A 17 -1.85 7.15 -6.67
N SER A 18 -2.53 8.27 -6.37
CA SER A 18 -2.37 8.94 -5.07
C SER A 18 -2.92 8.12 -3.91
N HIS A 19 -4.04 7.41 -4.11
CA HIS A 19 -4.56 6.46 -3.11
C HIS A 19 -3.61 5.28 -2.91
N ALA A 20 -3.06 4.73 -4.00
CA ALA A 20 -2.05 3.68 -3.92
C ALA A 20 -0.81 4.16 -3.13
N ALA A 21 -0.29 5.35 -3.44
CA ALA A 21 0.85 5.95 -2.76
C ALA A 21 0.57 6.20 -1.27
N MET A 22 -0.63 6.68 -0.92
CA MET A 22 -1.06 6.81 0.47
C MET A 22 -1.07 5.47 1.19
N GLY A 23 -1.61 4.42 0.56
CA GLY A 23 -1.61 3.06 1.10
C GLY A 23 -0.18 2.53 1.32
N VAL A 24 0.71 2.70 0.34
CA VAL A 24 2.14 2.35 0.48
C VAL A 24 2.77 3.07 1.67
N ALA A 25 2.54 4.38 1.81
CA ALA A 25 3.09 5.16 2.92
C ALA A 25 2.60 4.65 4.28
N MET A 26 1.29 4.39 4.41
CA MET A 26 0.72 3.83 5.65
C MET A 26 1.26 2.43 5.95
N GLY A 27 1.37 1.57 4.94
CA GLY A 27 1.95 0.24 5.08
C GLY A 27 3.41 0.26 5.54
N LEU A 28 4.22 1.18 4.97
CA LEU A 28 5.62 1.34 5.38
C LEU A 28 5.74 1.84 6.82
N VAL A 29 4.92 2.82 7.23
CA VAL A 29 4.87 3.29 8.62
C VAL A 29 4.50 2.13 9.55
N PHE A 30 3.49 1.34 9.18
CA PHE A 30 3.05 0.20 9.98
C PHE A 30 4.12 -0.88 10.12
N VAL A 31 4.82 -1.22 9.03
CA VAL A 31 5.97 -2.14 9.04
C VAL A 31 7.10 -1.62 9.93
N ILE A 32 7.44 -0.33 9.84
CA ILE A 32 8.47 0.27 10.71
C ILE A 32 8.06 0.12 12.17
N VAL A 33 6.79 0.38 12.50
CA VAL A 33 6.29 0.22 13.87
C VAL A 33 6.46 -1.22 14.34
N LEU A 34 6.02 -2.19 13.52
CA LEU A 34 6.04 -3.61 13.86
C LEU A 34 7.44 -4.21 13.96
N THR A 35 8.39 -3.72 13.16
CA THR A 35 9.77 -4.26 13.13
C THR A 35 10.72 -3.56 14.10
N ARG A 36 10.51 -2.27 14.40
CA ARG A 36 11.45 -1.49 15.24
C ARG A 36 11.07 -1.41 16.70
N PHE A 37 9.78 -1.32 17.00
CA PHE A 37 9.31 -1.36 18.39
C PHE A 37 8.98 -2.80 18.82
N ASP A 38 8.95 -3.73 17.87
CA ASP A 38 8.67 -5.15 18.04
C ASP A 38 7.50 -5.48 19.00
N PRO A 39 6.36 -4.74 18.94
CA PRO A 39 5.27 -4.92 19.92
C PRO A 39 4.62 -6.31 19.84
N ALA A 40 4.83 -7.02 18.74
CA ALA A 40 4.28 -8.34 18.46
C ALA A 40 5.34 -9.45 18.38
N GLY A 41 6.62 -9.16 18.70
CA GLY A 41 7.70 -10.15 18.62
C GLY A 41 8.03 -10.63 17.20
N ILE A 42 7.62 -9.88 16.17
CA ILE A 42 7.82 -10.21 14.75
C ILE A 42 9.31 -10.21 14.41
N MET A 43 10.06 -9.20 14.85
CA MET A 43 11.49 -9.12 14.55
C MET A 43 12.25 -10.21 15.30
N THR A 44 11.88 -10.48 16.55
CA THR A 44 12.41 -11.61 17.32
C THR A 44 12.22 -12.94 16.58
N LEU A 45 11.01 -13.21 16.05
CA LEU A 45 10.73 -14.44 15.29
C LEU A 45 11.50 -14.52 13.97
N ILE A 46 11.63 -13.40 13.26
CA ILE A 46 12.38 -13.32 12.00
C ILE A 46 13.87 -13.61 12.24
N SER A 47 14.44 -13.06 13.32
CA SER A 47 15.84 -13.24 13.70
C SER A 47 16.20 -14.68 14.08
N ASP A 48 15.23 -15.46 14.58
CA ASP A 48 15.42 -16.88 14.89
C ASP A 48 15.46 -17.79 13.65
N SER A 49 15.05 -17.28 12.48
CA SER A 49 15.08 -18.07 11.25
C SER A 49 16.49 -18.27 10.71
N SER A 50 16.73 -19.38 10.01
CA SER A 50 18.02 -19.67 9.37
C SER A 50 18.37 -18.72 8.21
N SER A 51 17.39 -17.94 7.73
CA SER A 51 17.56 -16.96 6.66
C SER A 51 16.68 -15.71 6.89
N PRO A 52 17.00 -14.86 7.88
CA PRO A 52 16.12 -13.76 8.34
C PRO A 52 15.70 -12.74 7.29
N GLN A 53 16.51 -12.57 6.23
CA GLN A 53 16.22 -11.58 5.19
C GLN A 53 14.99 -11.96 4.33
N THR A 54 14.81 -13.24 4.03
CA THR A 54 13.69 -13.72 3.20
C THR A 54 12.32 -13.48 3.85
N PRO A 55 12.05 -13.92 5.09
CA PRO A 55 10.77 -13.67 5.74
C PRO A 55 10.57 -12.19 6.06
N LEU A 56 11.64 -11.43 6.32
CA LEU A 56 11.55 -9.97 6.48
C LEU A 56 11.02 -9.32 5.20
N ILE A 57 11.68 -9.52 4.05
CA ILE A 57 11.25 -8.94 2.77
C ILE A 57 9.82 -9.36 2.44
N LEU A 58 9.48 -10.64 2.63
CA LEU A 58 8.14 -11.14 2.34
C LEU A 58 7.08 -10.49 3.24
N PHE A 59 7.37 -10.34 4.54
CA PHE A 59 6.50 -9.67 5.49
C PHE A 59 6.30 -8.19 5.11
N GLU A 60 7.39 -7.45 4.91
CA GLU A 60 7.34 -6.02 4.54
C GLU A 60 6.55 -5.84 3.24
N ALA A 61 6.84 -6.63 2.21
CA ALA A 61 6.16 -6.56 0.92
C ALA A 61 4.67 -6.90 1.04
N ALA A 62 4.31 -7.98 1.75
CA ALA A 62 2.92 -8.40 1.91
C ALA A 62 2.09 -7.34 2.65
N VAL A 63 2.63 -6.77 3.73
CA VAL A 63 1.96 -5.73 4.52
C VAL A 63 1.79 -4.46 3.69
N VAL A 64 2.86 -3.95 3.09
CA VAL A 64 2.80 -2.72 2.27
C VAL A 64 1.84 -2.88 1.10
N LEU A 65 1.90 -4.02 0.41
CA LEU A 65 1.02 -4.30 -0.73
C LEU A 65 -0.45 -4.39 -0.30
N SER A 66 -0.74 -4.98 0.86
CA SER A 66 -2.11 -5.07 1.39
C SER A 66 -2.71 -3.68 1.63
N PHE A 67 -1.95 -2.77 2.24
CA PHE A 67 -2.39 -1.39 2.42
C PHE A 67 -2.54 -0.64 1.09
N ALA A 68 -1.59 -0.81 0.16
CA ALA A 68 -1.65 -0.20 -1.16
C ALA A 68 -2.91 -0.64 -1.92
N VAL A 69 -3.20 -1.95 -1.95
CA VAL A 69 -4.40 -2.51 -2.59
C VAL A 69 -5.66 -2.00 -1.90
N GLY A 70 -5.74 -2.05 -0.57
CA GLY A 70 -6.90 -1.57 0.19
C GLY A 70 -7.20 -0.10 -0.05
N ALA A 71 -6.18 0.77 0.00
CA ALA A 71 -6.34 2.20 -0.24
C ALA A 71 -6.73 2.49 -1.70
N THR A 72 -6.15 1.77 -2.66
CA THR A 72 -6.48 1.89 -4.10
C THR A 72 -7.94 1.51 -4.35
N LEU A 73 -8.41 0.38 -3.83
CA LEU A 73 -9.79 -0.06 -3.97
C LEU A 73 -10.76 0.91 -3.31
N THR A 74 -10.41 1.43 -2.13
CA THR A 74 -11.22 2.46 -1.44
C THR A 74 -11.31 3.74 -2.27
N GLY A 75 -10.18 4.21 -2.82
CA GLY A 75 -10.15 5.38 -3.70
C GLY A 75 -10.96 5.18 -4.98
N LEU A 76 -10.94 3.98 -5.55
CA LEU A 76 -11.76 3.62 -6.71
C LEU A 76 -13.25 3.70 -6.38
N VAL A 77 -13.67 3.16 -5.22
CA VAL A 77 -15.05 3.24 -4.76
C VAL A 77 -15.48 4.70 -4.59
N PHE A 78 -14.66 5.54 -3.95
CA PHE A 78 -14.97 6.97 -3.81
C PHE A 78 -15.16 7.66 -5.15
N MET A 79 -14.27 7.42 -6.11
CA MET A 79 -14.41 7.98 -7.46
C MET A 79 -15.72 7.55 -8.14
N MET A 80 -16.11 6.27 -8.02
CA MET A 80 -17.37 5.78 -8.58
C MET A 80 -18.60 6.42 -7.92
N THR A 81 -18.55 6.68 -6.61
CA THR A 81 -19.66 7.30 -5.87
C THR A 81 -19.75 8.81 -6.06
N GLU A 82 -18.63 9.50 -6.31
CA GLU A 82 -18.57 10.94 -6.56
C GLU A 82 -18.94 11.32 -7.99
N ASP A 83 -18.71 10.42 -8.95
CA ASP A 83 -19.09 10.60 -10.37
C ASP A 83 -20.56 10.19 -10.65
N SER A 84 -21.31 9.74 -9.63
CA SER A 84 -22.72 9.30 -9.70
C SER A 84 -23.73 10.42 -9.47
#